data_AF-A0A934ECW7-F1
#
_entry.id   AF-A0A934ECW7-F1
#
_cell.length_a   1.000
_cell.length_b   1.000
_cell.length_c   1.000
_cell.angle_alpha   90.00
_cell.angle_beta   90.00
_cell.angle_gamma   90.00
#
_symmetry.space_group_name_H-M   'P 1'
#
loop_
_entity.id
_entity.type
_entity.pdbx_description
1 polymer ?
#
loop_
_entity_poly.entity_id
_entity_poly.type
_entity_poly.pdbx_seq_one_letter_code
_entity_poly.pdbx_strand_id
1 'polypeptide(L)'
;MNNTKNIAIYATLAALMAATRFNHFGSAVSLPDASFAIFFLGGLYLARFARASMAVFIMLILEAGLIDYYATSIQGVSDWCLTPAYWFLIPTYGSLWLAGHWFALRHTMEGKGLVGLAFTA
;
A
#
# COMPACT_ATOMS: atom_id res chain seq x y z
N MET A 1 16.35 6.11 12.14
CA MET A 1 16.55 5.63 10.75
C MET A 1 16.85 6.82 9.88
N ASN A 2 17.78 6.70 8.91
CA ASN A 2 18.16 7.81 8.04
C ASN A 2 16.99 8.22 7.12
N ASN A 3 16.72 9.52 6.98
CA ASN A 3 15.64 10.05 6.15
C ASN A 3 15.71 9.56 4.70
N THR A 4 16.91 9.39 4.14
CA THR A 4 17.13 8.85 2.79
C THR A 4 16.50 7.47 2.61
N LYS A 5 16.58 6.59 3.63
CA LYS A 5 16.01 5.24 3.56
C LYS A 5 14.48 5.29 3.52
N ASN A 6 13.86 6.16 4.33
CA ASN A 6 12.40 6.31 4.35
C ASN A 6 11.89 6.85 3.02
N ILE A 7 12.59 7.83 2.44
CA ILE A 7 12.28 8.37 1.11
C ILE A 7 12.38 7.28 0.04
N ALA A 8 13.45 6.48 0.05
CA ALA A 8 13.63 5.38 -0.90
C ALA A 8 12.52 4.32 -0.79
N ILE A 9 12.15 3.94 0.43
CA ILE A 9 11.04 3.00 0.66
C ILE A 9 9.73 3.58 0.15
N TYR A 10 9.39 4.82 0.50
CA TYR A 10 8.19 5.49 0.00
C TYR A 10 8.17 5.55 -1.53
N ALA A 11 9.26 5.99 -2.16
CA ALA A 11 9.35 6.09 -3.61
C ALA A 11 9.19 4.73 -4.30
N THR A 12 9.75 3.67 -3.71
CA THR A 12 9.59 2.30 -4.21
C THR A 12 8.13 1.85 -4.11
N LEU A 13 7.49 2.08 -2.96
CA LEU A 13 6.09 1.72 -2.73
C LEU A 13 5.14 2.46 -3.68
N ALA A 14 5.35 3.77 -3.86
CA ALA A 14 4.59 4.59 -4.80
C ALA A 14 4.76 4.08 -6.24
N ALA A 15 6.01 3.88 -6.69
CA ALA A 15 6.28 3.34 -8.02
C ALA A 15 5.64 1.96 -8.25
N LEU A 16 5.63 1.09 -7.25
CA LEU A 16 4.96 -0.22 -7.32
C LEU A 16 3.44 -0.07 -7.41
N MET A 17 2.83 0.88 -6.69
CA MET A 17 1.40 1.15 -6.80
C MET A 17 1.06 1.60 -8.22
N ALA A 18 1.78 2.59 -8.73
CA ALA A 18 1.63 3.09 -10.09
C ALA A 18 1.78 1.98 -11.12
N ALA A 19 2.73 1.04 -10.95
CA ALA A 19 2.94 -0.04 -11.90
C ALA A 19 1.86 -1.13 -11.89
N THR A 20 1.15 -1.34 -10.77
CA THR A 20 0.32 -2.54 -10.56
C THR A 20 -1.18 -2.26 -10.42
N ARG A 21 -1.57 -1.03 -10.06
CA ARG A 21 -2.95 -0.69 -9.72
C ARG A 21 -3.91 -0.58 -10.93
N PHE A 22 -3.40 -0.73 -12.15
CA PHE A 22 -4.23 -0.68 -13.37
C PHE A 22 -5.07 -1.95 -13.62
N ASN A 23 -4.72 -3.09 -13.03
CA ASN A 23 -5.43 -4.35 -13.23
C ASN A 23 -5.60 -5.13 -11.92
N HIS A 24 -6.85 -5.36 -11.51
CA HIS A 24 -7.15 -6.09 -10.27
C HIS A 24 -6.55 -7.51 -10.24
N PHE A 25 -6.65 -8.24 -11.35
CA PHE A 25 -6.25 -9.65 -11.43
C PHE A 25 -4.91 -9.88 -12.14
N GLY A 26 -4.30 -8.82 -12.67
CA GLY A 26 -3.18 -8.95 -13.60
C GLY A 26 -3.55 -9.62 -14.93
N SER A 27 -2.55 -9.84 -15.78
CA SER A 27 -2.64 -10.55 -17.05
C SER A 27 -1.29 -11.20 -17.35
N ALA A 28 -1.13 -11.86 -18.50
CA ALA A 28 0.19 -12.38 -18.91
C ALA A 28 1.28 -11.29 -18.98
N VAL A 29 0.89 -10.01 -19.07
CA VAL A 29 1.80 -8.86 -19.17
C VAL A 29 1.62 -7.82 -18.05
N SER A 30 0.65 -8.00 -17.14
CA SER A 30 0.42 -7.08 -16.02
C SER A 30 0.43 -7.79 -14.68
N LEU A 31 1.14 -7.24 -13.71
CA LEU A 31 1.15 -7.76 -12.35
C LEU A 31 -0.20 -7.49 -11.65
N PRO A 32 -0.58 -8.34 -10.68
CA PRO A 32 -1.75 -8.08 -9.83
C PRO A 32 -1.52 -6.85 -8.95
N ASP A 33 -2.61 -6.20 -8.55
CA ASP A 33 -2.59 -5.01 -7.71
C ASP A 33 -1.87 -5.25 -6.37
N ALA A 34 -0.78 -4.51 -6.13
CA ALA A 34 0.01 -4.60 -4.92
C ALA A 34 -0.50 -3.69 -3.78
N SER A 35 -1.58 -2.93 -3.99
CA SER A 35 -2.00 -1.85 -3.08
C SER A 35 -2.19 -2.30 -1.63
N PHE A 36 -2.81 -3.46 -1.39
CA PHE A 36 -2.97 -3.97 -0.02
C PHE A 36 -1.62 -4.26 0.66
N ALA A 37 -0.69 -4.88 -0.07
CA ALA A 37 0.66 -5.11 0.43
C ALA A 37 1.39 -3.79 0.68
N ILE A 38 1.23 -2.80 -0.20
CA ILE A 38 1.87 -1.49 -0.08
C ILE A 38 1.42 -0.76 1.20
N PHE A 39 0.13 -0.73 1.52
CA PHE A 39 -0.35 -0.11 2.76
C PHE A 39 0.14 -0.85 4.01
N PHE A 40 0.20 -2.19 3.97
CA PHE A 40 0.79 -2.98 5.06
C PHE A 40 2.28 -2.67 5.25
N LEU A 41 3.07 -2.70 4.16
CA LEU A 41 4.51 -2.43 4.20
C LEU A 41 4.83 -0.98 4.57
N GLY A 42 3.97 -0.03 4.17
CA GLY A 42 4.04 1.36 4.62
C GLY A 42 3.87 1.48 6.14
N GLY A 43 2.88 0.79 6.70
CA GLY A 43 2.71 0.65 8.14
C GLY A 43 3.93 0.01 8.83
N LEU A 44 4.47 -1.04 8.22
CA LEU A 44 5.61 -1.80 8.74
C LEU A 44 6.92 -0.97 8.80
N TYR A 45 7.23 -0.23 7.74
CA TYR A 45 8.53 0.43 7.60
C TYR A 45 8.52 1.93 7.90
N LEU A 46 7.39 2.63 7.68
CA LEU A 46 7.33 4.09 7.69
C LEU A 46 6.55 4.68 8.88
N ALA A 47 5.78 3.87 9.63
CA ALA A 47 4.89 4.35 10.69
C ALA A 47 5.56 4.68 12.05
N ARG A 48 6.84 5.05 12.07
CA ARG A 48 7.60 5.30 13.32
C ARG A 48 7.33 6.65 13.97
N PHE A 49 6.97 7.67 13.20
CA PHE A 49 6.63 9.00 13.68
C PHE A 49 5.20 9.35 13.28
N ALA A 50 4.30 9.59 14.25
CA ALA A 50 2.86 9.74 14.00
C ALA A 50 2.51 10.76 12.90
N ARG A 51 3.13 11.95 12.93
CA ARG A 51 2.82 13.03 11.98
C ARG A 51 3.37 12.76 10.56
N ALA A 52 4.58 12.23 10.45
CA ALA A 52 5.16 11.85 9.16
C ALA A 52 4.46 10.61 8.56
N SER A 53 4.10 9.65 9.41
CA SER A 53 3.34 8.45 9.04
C SER A 53 2.00 8.82 8.42
N MET A 54 1.25 9.74 9.04
CA MET A 54 -0.04 10.19 8.54
C MET A 54 0.09 10.88 7.19
N ALA A 55 1.12 11.70 6.99
CA ALA A 55 1.40 12.33 5.70
C ALA A 55 1.67 11.29 4.60
N VAL A 56 2.51 10.29 4.86
CA VAL A 56 2.80 9.22 3.90
C VAL A 56 1.54 8.41 3.56
N PHE A 57 0.75 8.05 4.57
CA PHE A 57 -0.51 7.32 4.37
C PHE A 57 -1.48 8.10 3.48
N ILE A 58 -1.65 9.41 3.73
CA ILE A 58 -2.49 10.27 2.91
C ILE A 58 -1.95 10.36 1.47
N MET A 59 -0.64 10.51 1.29
CA MET A 59 -0.05 10.57 -0.05
C MET A 59 -0.30 9.30 -0.87
N LEU A 60 -0.20 8.12 -0.26
CA LEU A 60 -0.50 6.85 -0.95
C LEU A 60 -2.00 6.70 -1.25
N ILE A 61 -2.90 7.19 -0.40
CA ILE A 61 -4.34 7.23 -0.71
C ILE A 61 -4.63 8.16 -1.90
N LEU A 62 -4.01 9.33 -1.92
CA LEU A 62 -4.16 10.30 -3.00
C LEU A 62 -3.62 9.73 -4.32
N GLU A 63 -2.48 9.04 -4.28
CA GLU A 63 -1.92 8.33 -5.42
C GLU A 63 -2.87 7.24 -5.94
N ALA A 64 -3.40 6.39 -5.05
CA ALA A 64 -4.39 5.37 -5.40
C ALA A 64 -5.62 5.97 -6.10
N GLY A 65 -6.20 7.04 -5.54
CA GLY A 65 -7.34 7.73 -6.14
C GLY A 65 -6.99 8.41 -7.47
N LEU A 66 -5.77 8.96 -7.61
CA LEU A 66 -5.32 9.60 -8.84
C LEU A 66 -5.12 8.58 -9.97
N ILE A 67 -4.57 7.40 -9.67
CA ILE A 67 -4.44 6.30 -10.62
C ILE A 67 -5.82 5.84 -11.11
N ASP A 68 -6.76 5.64 -10.18
CA ASP A 68 -8.11 5.16 -10.49
C ASP A 68 -8.89 6.22 -11.30
N TYR A 69 -8.70 7.51 -10.98
CA TYR A 69 -9.23 8.61 -11.79
C TYR A 69 -8.62 8.65 -13.18
N TYR A 70 -7.30 8.52 -13.31
CA TYR A 70 -6.61 8.50 -14.61
C TYR A 70 -7.08 7.33 -15.48
N ALA A 71 -7.22 6.14 -14.89
CA ALA A 71 -7.69 4.95 -15.58
C ALA A 71 -9.10 5.13 -16.15
N THR A 72 -10.02 5.70 -15.38
CA THR A 72 -11.42 5.84 -15.80
C THR A 72 -11.67 7.06 -16.69
N SER A 73 -11.07 8.21 -16.38
CA SER A 73 -11.29 9.46 -17.11
C SER A 73 -10.46 9.61 -18.40
N ILE A 74 -9.25 9.04 -18.44
CA ILE A 74 -8.30 9.24 -19.55
C ILE A 74 -8.09 7.94 -20.34
N GLN A 75 -7.99 6.79 -19.68
CA GLN A 75 -7.76 5.50 -20.36
C GLN A 75 -9.06 4.79 -20.75
N GLY A 76 -10.23 5.29 -20.35
CA GLY A 76 -11.53 4.72 -20.70
C GLY A 76 -11.84 3.38 -20.02
N VAL A 77 -11.19 3.07 -18.90
CA VAL A 77 -11.54 1.92 -18.06
C VAL A 77 -12.93 2.14 -17.46
N SER A 78 -13.73 1.07 -17.36
CA SER A 78 -15.07 1.14 -16.77
C SER A 78 -15.04 1.63 -15.32
N ASP A 79 -15.93 2.54 -14.99
CA ASP A 79 -16.16 3.10 -13.66
C ASP A 79 -17.10 2.25 -12.78
N TRP A 80 -17.41 1.02 -13.18
CA TRP A 80 -18.34 0.13 -12.48
C TRP A 80 -18.04 -0.04 -10.98
N CYS A 81 -16.75 0.00 -10.59
CA CYS A 81 -16.32 -0.13 -9.19
C CYS A 81 -16.36 1.20 -8.40
N LEU A 82 -16.52 2.36 -9.07
CA LEU A 82 -16.56 3.69 -8.46
C LEU A 82 -17.97 4.00 -7.93
N THR A 83 -18.35 3.31 -6.87
CA THR A 83 -19.62 3.52 -6.16
C THR A 83 -19.39 4.34 -4.89
N PRO A 84 -20.44 4.78 -4.17
CA PRO A 84 -20.27 5.38 -2.84
C PRO A 84 -19.50 4.48 -1.86
N ALA A 85 -19.49 3.15 -2.08
CA ALA A 85 -18.73 2.21 -1.27
C ALA A 85 -17.21 2.31 -1.48
N TYR A 86 -16.73 2.97 -2.55
CA TYR A 86 -15.30 3.16 -2.81
C TYR A 86 -14.58 3.86 -1.63
N TRP A 87 -15.28 4.73 -0.89
CA TRP A 87 -14.76 5.37 0.32
C TRP A 87 -14.35 4.39 1.43
N PHE A 88 -14.89 3.16 1.44
CA PHE A 88 -14.50 2.12 2.39
C PHE A 88 -13.08 1.56 2.12
N LEU A 89 -12.44 1.95 1.03
CA LEU A 89 -11.01 1.70 0.84
C LEU A 89 -10.16 2.43 1.90
N ILE A 90 -10.58 3.60 2.38
CA ILE A 90 -9.85 4.34 3.41
C ILE A 90 -9.72 3.52 4.72
N PRO A 91 -10.80 3.03 5.36
CA PRO A 91 -10.67 2.19 6.54
C PRO A 91 -10.01 0.84 6.25
N THR A 92 -10.13 0.30 5.02
CA THR A 92 -9.42 -0.92 4.61
C THR A 92 -7.89 -0.71 4.63
N TYR A 93 -7.42 0.34 3.96
CA TYR A 93 -6.01 0.71 3.94
C TYR A 93 -5.49 1.14 5.31
N GLY A 94 -6.33 1.83 6.10
CA GLY A 94 -6.02 2.18 7.48
C GLY A 94 -5.80 0.95 8.35
N SER A 95 -6.63 -0.09 8.19
CA SER A 95 -6.48 -1.36 8.91
C SER A 95 -5.18 -2.06 8.56
N LEU A 96 -4.82 -2.10 7.27
CA LEU A 96 -3.55 -2.68 6.81
C LEU A 96 -2.34 -1.90 7.34
N TRP A 97 -2.41 -0.57 7.32
CA TRP A 97 -1.36 0.28 7.86
C TRP A 97 -1.15 0.05 9.36
N LEU A 98 -2.23 0.00 10.13
CA LEU A 98 -2.18 -0.28 11.56
C LEU A 98 -1.66 -1.70 11.83
N ALA A 99 -2.06 -2.69 11.04
CA ALA A 99 -1.56 -4.07 11.15
C ALA A 99 -0.04 -4.13 10.89
N GLY A 100 0.45 -3.45 9.85
CA GLY A 100 1.89 -3.35 9.56
C GLY A 100 2.65 -2.67 10.69
N HIS A 101 2.12 -1.56 11.20
CA HIS A 101 2.72 -0.85 12.33
C HIS A 101 2.77 -1.71 13.60
N TRP A 102 1.66 -2.38 13.93
CA TRP A 102 1.56 -3.30 15.05
C TRP A 102 2.57 -4.45 14.92
N PHE A 103 2.74 -4.98 13.71
CA PHE A 103 3.73 -6.02 13.43
C PHE A 103 5.16 -5.52 13.68
N ALA A 104 5.50 -4.31 13.21
CA ALA A 104 6.80 -3.67 13.40
C ALA A 104 7.20 -3.49 14.87
N LEU A 105 6.21 -3.30 15.75
CA LEU A 105 6.42 -3.11 17.18
C LEU A 105 6.67 -4.43 17.93
N ARG A 106 6.22 -5.56 17.39
CA ARG A 106 6.20 -6.86 18.08
C ARG A 106 7.15 -7.90 17.51
N HIS A 107 7.60 -7.70 16.28
CA HIS A 107 8.46 -8.66 15.59
C HIS A 107 9.77 -8.01 15.18
N THR A 108 10.88 -8.68 15.50
CA THR A 108 12.16 -8.38 14.89
C THR A 108 12.14 -8.96 13.48
N MET A 109 12.53 -8.15 12.48
CA MET A 109 12.69 -8.61 11.10
C MET A 109 14.00 -9.40 10.98
N GLU A 110 14.09 -10.51 11.72
CA GLU A 110 15.15 -11.52 11.59
C GLU A 110 14.62 -12.68 10.74
N GLY A 111 15.50 -13.38 10.01
CA GLY A 111 15.09 -14.50 9.14
C GLY A 111 14.25 -15.58 9.84
N LYS A 112 14.36 -15.70 11.17
CA LYS A 112 13.53 -16.59 11.99
C LYS A 112 12.06 -16.12 12.12
N GLY A 113 11.80 -14.82 12.07
CA GLY A 113 10.44 -14.25 12.09
C GLY A 113 9.67 -14.47 10.78
N LEU A 114 10.37 -14.52 9.64
CA LEU A 114 9.82 -14.90 8.34
C LEU A 114 9.39 -16.37 8.31
N VAL A 115 10.15 -17.25 8.96
CA VAL A 115 9.77 -18.66 9.14
C VAL A 115 8.51 -18.75 10.02
N GLY A 116 8.43 -17.97 11.10
CA GLY A 116 7.21 -17.88 11.91
C GLY A 116 5.96 -17.55 11.08
N LEU A 117 6.02 -16.49 10.26
CA LEU A 117 4.93 -16.08 9.38
C LEU A 117 4.51 -17.15 8.35
N ALA A 118 5.44 -17.94 7.84
CA ALA A 118 5.16 -18.97 6.85
C ALA A 118 4.53 -20.25 7.44
N PHE A 119 4.72 -20.51 8.73
CA PHE A 119 4.26 -21.73 9.40
C PHE A 119 3.10 -21.52 10.39
N THR A 120 2.76 -20.27 10.72
CA THR A 120 1.63 -19.95 11.61
C THR A 120 0.42 -19.33 10.90
N ALA A 121 0.45 -19.23 9.57
CA ALA A 121 -0.70 -18.87 8.73
C ALA A 121 -1.33 -20.14 8.15
#